data_AF-U5DLG4-F1
#
_entry.id   AF-U5DLG4-F1
#
_cell.length_a   1.000
_cell.length_b   1.000
_cell.length_c   1.000
_cell.angle_alpha   90.00
_cell.angle_beta   90.00
_cell.angle_gamma   90.00
#
_symmetry.space_group_name_H-M   'P 1'
#
loop_
_entity.id
_entity.type
_entity.pdbx_description
1 polymer ?
#
loop_
_entity_poly.entity_id
_entity_poly.type
_entity_poly.pdbx_seq_one_letter_code
_entity_poly.pdbx_strand_id
1 'polypeptide(L)'
;MTPEDFSYIIHPAIAVIFVFPLIGAVTHFALQTRQRRLEAAAGEKSKVPATVGREHLRLGKWLAAAVVSVSLLGLLQPILLKGIIEGNLFAEAPFEATFLLLMFPATAASLALLYLARQPLWRGVFATLTGMGLVVLGCNEAIFRRTYEWYVSHYYFGIVVALLMVLSLATVEDIYRDRSLAWRRAHAFLNSVAFLLFLAQGMTGARDLFEIALYKTP
;
A
#
# COMPACT_ATOMS: atom_id res chain seq x y z
N MET A 1 -26.32 -3.11 14.08
CA MET A 1 -25.07 -3.32 13.33
C MET A 1 -24.99 -4.80 13.01
N THR A 2 -25.06 -5.14 11.72
CA THR A 2 -24.97 -6.53 11.24
C THR A 2 -23.50 -6.98 11.20
N PRO A 3 -23.22 -8.30 11.07
CA PRO A 3 -21.86 -8.79 10.81
C PRO A 3 -21.26 -8.19 9.52
N GLU A 4 -22.10 -7.92 8.53
CA GLU A 4 -21.71 -7.26 7.29
C GLU A 4 -21.27 -5.81 7.56
N ASP A 5 -22.02 -5.07 8.39
CA ASP A 5 -21.66 -3.70 8.80
C ASP A 5 -20.31 -3.65 9.53
N PHE A 6 -20.05 -4.64 10.39
CA PHE A 6 -18.76 -4.78 11.07
C PHE A 6 -17.61 -5.05 10.08
N SER A 7 -17.87 -5.77 8.99
CA SER A 7 -16.82 -6.11 8.02
C SER A 7 -16.25 -4.89 7.29
N TYR A 8 -17.03 -3.82 7.10
CA TYR A 8 -16.56 -2.57 6.48
C TYR A 8 -15.51 -1.84 7.31
N ILE A 9 -15.53 -2.00 8.63
CA ILE A 9 -14.60 -1.32 9.54
C ILE A 9 -13.32 -2.11 9.84
N ILE A 10 -13.19 -3.35 9.35
CA ILE A 10 -12.01 -4.18 9.59
C ILE A 10 -10.75 -3.54 9.01
N HIS A 11 -10.75 -3.22 7.71
CA HIS A 11 -9.57 -2.64 7.07
C HIS A 11 -9.18 -1.26 7.63
N PRO A 12 -10.11 -0.30 7.92
CA PRO A 12 -9.71 0.98 8.52
C PRO A 12 -9.26 0.80 9.98
N ALA A 13 -9.83 -0.13 10.74
CA ALA A 13 -9.34 -0.41 12.10
C ALA A 13 -7.90 -0.92 12.08
N ILE A 14 -7.56 -1.84 11.17
CA ILE A 14 -6.18 -2.32 10.99
C ILE A 14 -5.27 -1.16 10.53
N ALA A 15 -5.74 -0.30 9.62
CA ALA A 15 -4.97 0.85 9.17
C ALA A 15 -4.64 1.82 10.32
N VAL A 16 -5.61 2.11 11.19
CA VAL A 16 -5.42 2.97 12.37
C VAL A 16 -4.46 2.35 13.38
N ILE A 17 -4.58 1.04 13.65
CA ILE A 17 -3.77 0.36 14.66
C ILE A 17 -2.32 0.14 14.19
N PHE A 18 -2.12 -0.16 12.90
CA PHE A 18 -0.81 -0.59 12.40
C PHE A 18 -0.20 0.38 11.37
N VAL A 19 -0.96 0.76 10.34
CA VAL A 19 -0.41 1.54 9.21
C VAL A 19 -0.08 2.97 9.64
N PHE A 20 -0.98 3.67 10.33
CA PHE A 20 -0.76 5.06 10.73
C PHE A 20 0.42 5.24 11.70
N PRO A 21 0.57 4.41 12.75
CA PRO A 21 1.77 4.45 13.59
C PRO A 21 3.06 4.16 12.81
N LEU A 22 3.04 3.20 11.87
CA LEU A 22 4.19 2.90 11.03
C LEU A 22 4.57 4.08 10.12
N ILE A 23 3.60 4.79 9.53
CA ILE A 23 3.86 6.00 8.75
C ILE A 23 4.58 7.04 9.62
N GLY A 24 4.08 7.30 10.83
CA GLY A 24 4.72 8.22 11.77
C GLY A 24 6.16 7.84 12.10
N ALA A 25 6.39 6.56 12.42
CA ALA A 25 7.72 6.05 12.75
C ALA A 25 8.69 6.11 11.55
N VAL A 26 8.26 5.69 10.36
CA VAL A 26 9.07 5.72 9.13
C VAL A 26 9.45 7.15 8.77
N THR A 27 8.52 8.10 8.85
CA THR A 27 8.75 9.53 8.61
C THR A 27 9.73 10.11 9.63
N HIS A 28 9.58 9.78 10.90
CA HIS A 28 10.50 10.20 11.96
C HIS A 28 11.94 9.76 11.66
N PHE A 29 12.17 8.48 11.34
CA PHE A 29 13.51 8.00 10.99
C PHE A 29 14.01 8.51 9.64
N ALA A 30 13.12 8.84 8.69
CA ALA A 30 13.50 9.49 7.44
C ALA A 30 14.09 10.88 7.69
N LEU A 31 13.44 11.68 8.55
CA LEU A 31 13.90 13.01 8.95
C LEU A 31 15.24 12.93 9.69
N GLN A 32 15.39 12.01 10.63
CA GLN A 32 16.67 11.79 11.32
C GLN A 32 17.79 11.38 10.36
N THR A 33 17.49 10.47 9.41
CA THR A 33 18.44 10.04 8.39
C THR A 33 18.88 11.21 7.50
N ARG A 34 17.95 12.11 7.16
CA ARG A 34 18.27 13.35 6.42
C ARG A 34 19.14 14.29 7.26
N GLN A 35 18.75 14.55 8.50
CA GLN A 35 19.46 15.45 9.41
C GLN A 35 20.92 15.02 9.58
N ARG A 36 21.15 13.73 9.87
CA ARG A 36 22.49 13.17 10.01
C ARG A 36 23.36 13.37 8.76
N ARG A 37 22.78 13.25 7.56
CA ARG A 37 23.51 13.45 6.30
C ARG A 37 23.90 14.90 6.08
N LEU A 38 23.03 15.85 6.46
CA LEU A 38 23.32 17.28 6.37
C LEU A 38 24.43 17.68 7.35
N GLU A 39 24.36 17.22 8.60
CA GLU A 39 25.41 17.47 9.60
C GLU A 39 26.75 16.88 9.15
N ALA A 40 26.76 15.65 8.62
CA ALA A 40 27.96 15.04 8.08
C ALA A 40 28.54 15.81 6.89
N ALA A 41 27.69 16.35 6.01
CA ALA A 41 28.12 17.18 4.89
C ALA A 41 28.68 18.55 5.32
N ALA A 42 28.21 19.08 6.46
CA ALA A 42 28.74 20.28 7.09
C ALA A 42 30.03 20.04 7.91
N GLY A 43 30.50 18.80 8.01
CA GLY A 43 31.67 18.45 8.83
C GLY A 43 31.37 18.38 10.34
N GLU A 44 30.10 18.40 10.73
CA GLU A 44 29.67 18.39 12.12
C GLU A 44 29.53 16.97 12.67
N LYS A 45 29.83 16.79 13.97
CA LYS A 45 29.57 15.53 14.66
C LYS A 45 28.08 15.39 14.97
N SER A 46 27.40 14.57 14.17
CA SER A 46 25.97 14.31 14.34
C SER A 46 25.64 13.64 15.69
N LYS A 47 24.63 14.18 16.39
CA LYS A 47 24.03 13.58 17.59
C LYS A 47 23.04 12.46 17.27
N VAL A 48 22.59 12.38 16.02
CA VAL A 48 21.67 11.34 15.54
C VAL A 48 22.43 10.02 15.41
N PRO A 49 21.93 8.89 15.92
CA PRO A 49 22.64 7.61 15.84
C PRO A 49 22.95 7.15 14.40
N ALA A 50 24.03 6.39 14.20
CA ALA A 50 24.37 5.84 12.88
C ALA A 50 23.39 4.76 12.38
N THR A 51 22.57 4.21 13.27
CA THR A 51 21.59 3.14 13.00
C THR A 51 20.30 3.64 12.35
N VAL A 52 20.00 4.95 12.39
CA VAL A 52 18.69 5.49 11.97
C VAL A 52 18.31 5.16 10.53
N GLY A 53 19.29 5.07 9.61
CA GLY A 53 19.04 4.68 8.23
C GLY A 53 18.63 3.21 8.08
N ARG A 54 19.17 2.33 8.94
CA ARG A 54 18.77 0.92 8.99
C ARG A 54 17.39 0.77 9.60
N GLU A 55 17.08 1.55 10.63
CA GLU A 55 15.75 1.59 11.25
C GLU A 55 14.68 2.08 10.29
N HIS A 56 14.94 3.17 9.56
CA HIS A 56 14.08 3.66 8.49
C HIS A 56 13.80 2.57 7.44
N LEU A 57 14.84 1.86 6.98
CA LEU A 57 14.66 0.78 6.01
C LEU A 57 13.83 -0.38 6.58
N ARG A 58 14.11 -0.79 7.83
CA ARG A 58 13.40 -1.90 8.48
C ARG A 58 11.92 -1.59 8.62
N LEU A 59 11.58 -0.41 9.14
CA LEU A 59 10.19 0.00 9.31
C LEU A 59 9.52 0.33 7.96
N GLY A 60 10.26 0.87 6.99
CA GLY A 60 9.75 1.11 5.64
C GLY A 60 9.32 -0.19 4.94
N LYS A 61 10.06 -1.28 5.17
CA LYS A 61 9.64 -2.62 4.76
C LYS A 61 8.32 -3.02 5.44
N TRP A 62 8.25 -2.93 6.76
CA TRP A 62 7.00 -3.23 7.48
C TRP A 62 5.81 -2.39 7.00
N LEU A 63 6.01 -1.10 6.73
CA LEU A 63 5.00 -0.21 6.18
C LEU A 63 4.52 -0.70 4.82
N ALA A 64 5.44 -1.04 3.91
CA ALA A 64 5.06 -1.54 2.59
C ALA A 64 4.27 -2.85 2.66
N ALA A 65 4.67 -3.79 3.51
CA ALA A 65 3.90 -5.02 3.75
C ALA A 65 2.51 -4.70 4.31
N ALA A 66 2.42 -3.89 5.37
CA ALA A 66 1.16 -3.55 6.01
C ALA A 66 0.18 -2.88 5.05
N VAL A 67 0.66 -1.95 4.21
CA VAL A 67 -0.16 -1.23 3.23
C VAL A 67 -0.70 -2.18 2.18
N VAL A 68 0.14 -3.02 1.57
CA VAL A 68 -0.32 -3.98 0.55
C VAL A 68 -1.31 -4.99 1.16
N SER A 69 -1.03 -5.49 2.38
CA SER A 69 -1.93 -6.41 3.07
C SER A 69 -3.29 -5.76 3.40
N VAL A 70 -3.30 -4.53 3.91
CA VAL A 70 -4.55 -3.81 4.20
C VAL A 70 -5.31 -3.50 2.91
N SER A 71 -4.64 -3.15 1.82
CA SER A 71 -5.28 -2.98 0.51
C SER A 71 -5.92 -4.28 0.03
N LEU A 72 -5.24 -5.43 0.14
CA LEU A 72 -5.83 -6.72 -0.21
C LEU A 72 -7.06 -7.03 0.65
N LEU A 73 -7.03 -6.76 1.96
CA LEU A 73 -8.20 -6.93 2.82
C LEU A 73 -9.36 -6.00 2.44
N GLY A 74 -9.06 -4.74 2.12
CA GLY A 74 -10.05 -3.76 1.67
C GLY A 74 -10.69 -4.12 0.33
N LEU A 75 -9.96 -4.79 -0.56
CA LEU A 75 -10.49 -5.30 -1.83
C LEU A 75 -11.24 -6.63 -1.66
N LEU A 76 -10.81 -7.48 -0.72
CA LEU A 76 -11.39 -8.80 -0.50
C LEU A 76 -12.85 -8.74 -0.07
N GLN A 77 -13.17 -7.88 0.89
CA GLN A 77 -14.54 -7.79 1.44
C GLN A 77 -15.60 -7.47 0.36
N PRO A 78 -15.48 -6.41 -0.46
CA PRO A 78 -16.49 -6.09 -1.47
C PRO A 78 -16.53 -7.13 -2.59
N ILE A 79 -15.40 -7.69 -3.00
CA ILE A 79 -15.36 -8.75 -4.02
C ILE A 79 -16.06 -10.02 -3.52
N LEU A 80 -15.83 -10.43 -2.28
CA LEU A 80 -16.49 -11.60 -1.70
C LEU A 80 -17.99 -11.38 -1.50
N LEU A 81 -18.37 -10.30 -0.80
CA LEU A 81 -19.76 -10.11 -0.41
C LEU A 81 -20.62 -9.66 -1.58
N LYS A 82 -20.25 -8.56 -2.25
CA LYS A 82 -21.05 -7.98 -3.32
C LYS A 82 -20.85 -8.68 -4.65
N GLY A 83 -19.59 -8.96 -5.01
CA GLY A 83 -19.25 -9.59 -6.28
C GLY A 83 -19.70 -11.07 -6.33
N ILE A 84 -19.18 -11.88 -5.41
CA ILE A 84 -19.33 -13.33 -5.47
C ILE A 84 -20.64 -13.83 -4.84
N ILE A 85 -20.97 -13.39 -3.62
CA ILE A 85 -22.12 -13.91 -2.86
C ILE A 85 -23.43 -13.26 -3.36
N GLU A 86 -23.55 -11.95 -3.26
CA GLU A 86 -24.77 -11.22 -3.69
C GLU A 86 -24.95 -11.28 -5.21
N GLY A 87 -23.88 -11.11 -5.97
CA GLY A 87 -23.88 -11.22 -7.43
C GLY A 87 -23.94 -12.65 -7.97
N ASN A 88 -23.98 -13.68 -7.11
CA ASN A 88 -24.08 -15.09 -7.50
C ASN A 88 -23.04 -15.54 -8.56
N LEU A 89 -21.85 -14.95 -8.55
CA LEU A 89 -20.85 -15.07 -9.62
C LEU A 89 -20.38 -16.52 -9.85
N PHE A 90 -20.42 -17.38 -8.82
CA PHE A 90 -20.06 -18.79 -8.98
C PHE A 90 -21.02 -19.56 -9.90
N ALA A 91 -22.30 -19.20 -9.90
CA ALA A 91 -23.29 -19.83 -10.77
C ALA A 91 -23.20 -19.28 -12.20
N GLU A 92 -22.96 -17.97 -12.34
CA GLU A 92 -22.98 -17.27 -13.63
C GLU A 92 -21.64 -17.38 -14.38
N ALA A 93 -20.53 -17.22 -13.67
CA ALA A 93 -19.18 -17.19 -14.23
C ALA A 93 -18.17 -17.85 -13.26
N PRO A 94 -18.21 -19.19 -13.09
CA PRO A 94 -17.37 -19.91 -12.12
C PRO A 94 -15.86 -19.72 -12.35
N PHE A 95 -15.44 -19.55 -13.60
CA PHE A 95 -14.04 -19.26 -13.92
C PHE A 95 -13.62 -17.89 -13.36
N GLU A 96 -14.44 -16.86 -13.53
CA GLU A 96 -14.15 -15.52 -13.02
C GLU A 96 -14.09 -15.51 -11.49
N ALA A 97 -15.09 -16.11 -10.83
CA ALA A 97 -15.11 -16.24 -9.38
C ALA A 97 -13.84 -16.95 -8.85
N THR A 98 -13.47 -18.07 -9.48
CA THR A 98 -12.26 -18.82 -9.12
C THR A 98 -10.98 -18.01 -9.37
N PHE A 99 -10.89 -17.34 -10.51
CA PHE A 99 -9.75 -16.50 -10.86
C PHE A 99 -9.55 -15.36 -9.84
N LEU A 100 -10.62 -14.65 -9.50
CA LEU A 100 -10.57 -13.57 -8.50
C LEU A 100 -10.08 -14.08 -7.14
N LEU A 101 -10.58 -15.23 -6.67
CA LEU A 101 -10.14 -15.83 -5.41
C LEU A 101 -8.68 -16.25 -5.43
N LEU A 102 -8.17 -16.78 -6.55
CA LEU A 102 -6.77 -17.17 -6.71
C LEU A 102 -5.83 -15.98 -6.84
N MET A 103 -6.32 -14.84 -7.33
CA MET A 103 -5.50 -13.62 -7.46
C MET A 103 -5.05 -13.06 -6.10
N PHE A 104 -5.82 -13.22 -5.02
CA PHE A 104 -5.40 -12.80 -3.68
C PHE A 104 -4.14 -13.51 -3.17
N PRO A 105 -4.10 -14.86 -3.04
CA PRO A 105 -2.90 -15.57 -2.62
C PRO A 105 -1.76 -15.43 -3.64
N ALA A 106 -2.05 -15.35 -4.95
CA ALA A 106 -1.01 -15.11 -5.96
C ALA A 106 -0.33 -13.74 -5.80
N THR A 107 -1.11 -12.69 -5.49
CA THR A 107 -0.58 -11.35 -5.21
C THR A 107 0.24 -11.33 -3.92
N ALA A 108 -0.26 -11.97 -2.86
CA ALA A 108 0.45 -12.09 -1.59
C ALA A 108 1.76 -12.89 -1.72
N ALA A 109 1.75 -13.99 -2.48
CA ALA A 109 2.93 -14.79 -2.76
C ALA A 109 3.95 -13.99 -3.60
N SER A 110 3.48 -13.23 -4.59
CA SER A 110 4.34 -12.33 -5.38
C SER A 110 5.01 -11.28 -4.50
N LEU A 111 4.28 -10.70 -3.54
CA LEU A 111 4.87 -9.77 -2.56
C LEU A 111 5.91 -10.49 -1.71
N ALA A 112 5.62 -11.69 -1.17
CA ALA A 112 6.58 -12.44 -0.37
C ALA A 112 7.86 -12.76 -1.17
N LEU A 113 7.73 -13.16 -2.43
CA LEU A 113 8.86 -13.40 -3.33
C LEU A 113 9.65 -12.12 -3.62
N LEU A 114 9.00 -10.95 -3.71
CA LEU A 114 9.68 -9.66 -3.83
C LEU A 114 10.60 -9.38 -2.63
N TYR A 115 10.21 -9.75 -1.41
CA TYR A 115 11.05 -9.61 -0.21
C TYR A 115 12.28 -10.52 -0.22
N LEU A 116 12.17 -11.68 -0.87
CA LEU A 116 13.25 -12.66 -0.98
C LEU A 116 14.18 -12.37 -2.16
N ALA A 117 13.67 -11.72 -3.20
CA ALA A 117 14.40 -11.45 -4.43
C ALA A 117 15.60 -10.51 -4.22
N ARG A 118 16.76 -10.96 -4.72
CA ARG A 118 18.02 -10.18 -4.72
C ARG A 118 18.40 -9.67 -6.11
N GLN A 119 18.17 -10.49 -7.13
CA GLN A 119 18.52 -10.12 -8.50
C GLN A 119 17.56 -9.06 -9.06
N PRO A 120 18.05 -8.07 -9.82
CA PRO A 120 17.23 -6.98 -10.34
C PRO A 120 16.05 -7.45 -11.20
N LEU A 121 16.28 -8.47 -12.04
CA LEU A 121 15.23 -9.06 -12.87
C LEU A 121 14.06 -9.58 -12.01
N TRP A 122 14.35 -10.41 -11.01
CA TRP A 122 13.33 -10.99 -10.14
C TRP A 122 12.63 -9.94 -9.26
N ARG A 123 13.36 -8.92 -8.77
CA ARG A 123 12.73 -7.79 -8.07
C ARG A 123 11.72 -7.08 -8.98
N GLY A 124 12.09 -6.82 -10.23
CA GLY A 124 11.19 -6.22 -11.23
C GLY A 124 9.98 -7.10 -11.50
N VAL A 125 10.18 -8.40 -11.76
CA VAL A 125 9.10 -9.36 -12.03
C VAL A 125 8.11 -9.43 -10.87
N PHE A 126 8.57 -9.66 -9.65
CA PHE A 126 7.67 -9.81 -8.50
C PHE A 126 7.01 -8.48 -8.09
N ALA A 127 7.68 -7.34 -8.29
CA ALA A 127 7.06 -6.03 -8.13
C ALA A 127 5.92 -5.82 -9.14
N THR A 128 6.16 -6.13 -10.42
CA THR A 128 5.14 -6.04 -11.47
C THR A 128 3.98 -6.98 -11.18
N LEU A 129 4.23 -8.24 -10.83
CA LEU A 129 3.16 -9.20 -10.52
C LEU A 129 2.33 -8.77 -9.30
N THR A 130 2.98 -8.27 -8.24
CA THR A 130 2.28 -7.73 -7.06
C THR A 130 1.43 -6.53 -7.45
N GLY A 131 1.98 -5.59 -8.22
CA GLY A 131 1.27 -4.40 -8.66
C GLY A 131 0.10 -4.71 -9.60
N MET A 132 0.31 -5.61 -10.56
CA MET A 132 -0.75 -6.11 -11.45
C MET A 132 -1.87 -6.76 -10.66
N GLY A 133 -1.54 -7.59 -9.66
CA GLY A 133 -2.54 -8.21 -8.80
C GLY A 133 -3.43 -7.19 -8.08
N LEU A 134 -2.83 -6.15 -7.50
CA LEU A 134 -3.56 -5.04 -6.88
C LEU A 134 -4.48 -4.31 -7.87
N VAL A 135 -3.99 -4.00 -9.06
CA VAL A 135 -4.76 -3.28 -10.09
C VAL A 135 -5.90 -4.15 -10.63
N VAL A 136 -5.64 -5.41 -10.97
CA VAL A 136 -6.65 -6.34 -11.49
C VAL A 136 -7.77 -6.53 -10.49
N LEU A 137 -7.45 -6.81 -9.22
CA LEU A 137 -8.44 -6.92 -8.16
C LEU A 137 -9.19 -5.60 -7.95
N GLY A 138 -8.48 -4.47 -7.94
CA GLY A 138 -9.07 -3.14 -7.77
C GLY A 138 -10.04 -2.73 -8.88
N CYS A 139 -9.83 -3.24 -10.11
CA CYS A 139 -10.68 -2.98 -11.26
C CYS A 139 -11.98 -3.80 -11.27
N ASN A 140 -12.20 -4.71 -10.33
CA ASN A 140 -13.45 -5.46 -10.21
C ASN A 140 -14.66 -4.53 -9.98
N GLU A 141 -15.81 -4.83 -10.58
CA GLU A 141 -17.01 -3.96 -10.53
C GLU A 141 -17.61 -3.80 -9.14
N ALA A 142 -17.39 -4.76 -8.23
CA ALA A 142 -17.84 -4.68 -6.85
C ALA A 142 -17.13 -3.58 -6.03
N ILE A 143 -16.01 -3.05 -6.53
CA ILE A 143 -15.22 -2.03 -5.83
C ILE A 143 -15.84 -0.64 -6.01
N PHE A 144 -16.17 0.00 -4.90
CA PHE A 144 -16.54 1.42 -4.89
C PHE A 144 -15.30 2.30 -5.16
N ARG A 145 -15.19 2.81 -6.39
CA ARG A 145 -14.02 3.58 -6.85
C ARG A 145 -14.17 5.09 -6.85
N ARG A 146 -15.42 5.61 -6.85
CA ARG A 146 -15.69 7.04 -7.08
C ARG A 146 -14.97 7.60 -8.32
N THR A 147 -15.15 6.97 -9.48
CA THR A 147 -14.43 7.30 -10.72
C THR A 147 -14.68 8.73 -11.22
N TYR A 148 -15.89 9.25 -11.03
CA TYR A 148 -16.25 10.61 -11.47
C TYR A 148 -15.52 11.71 -10.68
N GLU A 149 -15.02 11.40 -9.48
CA GLU A 149 -14.18 12.27 -8.64
C GLU A 149 -12.86 11.57 -8.28
N TRP A 150 -12.22 10.95 -9.27
CA TRP A 150 -10.99 10.15 -9.07
C TRP A 150 -9.88 10.91 -8.32
N TYR A 151 -9.81 12.23 -8.47
CA TYR A 151 -8.82 13.11 -7.84
C TYR A 151 -9.03 13.32 -6.34
N VAL A 152 -10.14 12.83 -5.76
CA VAL A 152 -10.39 12.77 -4.31
C VAL A 152 -10.84 11.36 -3.88
N SER A 153 -10.57 10.34 -4.69
CA SER A 153 -11.01 8.97 -4.42
C SER A 153 -10.07 8.24 -3.46
N HIS A 154 -10.65 7.61 -2.43
CA HIS A 154 -9.88 6.75 -1.53
C HIS A 154 -9.27 5.55 -2.27
N TYR A 155 -10.03 4.96 -3.20
CA TYR A 155 -9.58 3.82 -4.01
C TYR A 155 -8.34 4.15 -4.85
N TYR A 156 -8.39 5.22 -5.65
CA TYR A 156 -7.28 5.55 -6.55
C TYR A 156 -6.03 5.93 -5.75
N PHE A 157 -6.19 6.68 -4.65
CA PHE A 157 -5.07 6.97 -3.75
C PHE A 157 -4.48 5.70 -3.14
N GLY A 158 -5.34 4.78 -2.68
CA GLY A 158 -4.90 3.50 -2.10
C GLY A 158 -4.14 2.62 -3.08
N ILE A 159 -4.61 2.51 -4.33
CA ILE A 159 -3.90 1.76 -5.37
C ILE A 159 -2.54 2.43 -5.67
N VAL A 160 -2.50 3.74 -5.89
CA VAL A 160 -1.26 4.46 -6.19
C VAL A 160 -0.26 4.30 -5.05
N VAL A 161 -0.70 4.47 -3.80
CA VAL A 161 0.16 4.31 -2.63
C VAL A 161 0.68 2.88 -2.49
N ALA A 162 -0.16 1.87 -2.69
CA ALA A 162 0.28 0.48 -2.65
C ALA A 162 1.32 0.18 -3.75
N LEU A 163 1.14 0.70 -4.97
CA LEU A 163 2.11 0.59 -6.06
C LEU A 163 3.42 1.31 -5.74
N LEU A 164 3.36 2.50 -5.12
CA LEU A 164 4.54 3.22 -4.66
C LEU A 164 5.28 2.46 -3.55
N MET A 165 4.57 1.76 -2.66
CA MET A 165 5.19 0.89 -1.64
C MET A 165 5.88 -0.32 -2.28
N VAL A 166 5.25 -0.96 -3.27
CA VAL A 166 5.86 -2.06 -4.03
C VAL A 166 7.11 -1.59 -4.78
N LEU A 167 7.06 -0.44 -5.43
CA LEU A 167 8.21 0.17 -6.10
C LEU A 167 9.32 0.56 -5.11
N SER A 168 8.95 1.07 -3.93
CA SER A 168 9.87 1.42 -2.86
C SER A 168 10.68 0.19 -2.40
N LEU A 169 10.02 -0.97 -2.24
CA LEU A 169 10.68 -2.24 -1.96
C LEU A 169 11.57 -2.71 -3.10
N ALA A 170 11.05 -2.65 -4.33
CA ALA A 170 11.72 -3.15 -5.51
C ALA A 170 13.03 -2.42 -5.79
N THR A 171 13.18 -1.16 -5.39
CA THR A 171 14.34 -0.30 -5.70
C THR A 171 15.37 -0.20 -4.57
N VAL A 172 15.14 -0.85 -3.41
CA VAL A 172 16.01 -0.74 -2.23
C VAL A 172 17.48 -1.02 -2.57
N GLU A 173 17.78 -2.13 -3.26
CA GLU A 173 19.18 -2.46 -3.56
C GLU A 173 19.82 -1.46 -4.52
N ASP A 174 19.05 -0.89 -5.45
CA ASP A 174 19.56 0.09 -6.42
C ASP A 174 19.91 1.40 -5.72
N ILE A 175 19.16 1.81 -4.69
CA ILE A 175 19.49 2.98 -3.86
C ILE A 175 20.86 2.84 -3.16
N TYR A 176 21.27 1.61 -2.82
CA TYR A 176 22.57 1.36 -2.18
C TYR A 176 23.70 1.21 -3.20
N ARG A 177 23.43 0.66 -4.38
CA ARG A 177 24.45 0.46 -5.44
C ARG A 177 24.72 1.73 -6.24
N ASP A 178 23.73 2.61 -6.35
CA ASP A 178 23.81 3.84 -7.14
C ASP A 178 24.69 4.91 -6.49
N ARG A 179 25.79 5.25 -7.17
CA ARG A 179 26.72 6.32 -6.77
C ARG A 179 26.26 7.71 -7.20
N SER A 180 25.38 7.82 -8.20
CA SER A 180 24.87 9.10 -8.71
C SER A 180 23.80 9.73 -7.81
N LEU A 181 23.28 8.96 -6.83
CA LEU A 181 22.17 9.31 -5.94
C LEU A 181 20.83 9.51 -6.65
N ALA A 182 20.71 9.19 -7.94
CA ALA A 182 19.47 9.30 -8.70
C ALA A 182 18.35 8.46 -8.08
N TRP A 183 18.60 7.18 -7.77
CA TRP A 183 17.61 6.30 -7.14
C TRP A 183 17.19 6.78 -5.75
N ARG A 184 18.14 7.35 -5.00
CA ARG A 184 17.86 7.93 -3.69
C ARG A 184 16.94 9.15 -3.80
N ARG A 185 17.18 10.04 -4.77
CA ARG A 185 16.34 11.22 -5.02
C ARG A 185 14.95 10.83 -5.51
N ALA A 186 14.87 9.89 -6.45
CA ALA A 186 13.62 9.34 -6.95
C ALA A 186 12.80 8.71 -5.81
N HIS A 187 13.42 7.85 -4.99
CA HIS A 187 12.77 7.26 -3.82
C HIS A 187 12.27 8.32 -2.83
N ALA A 188 13.08 9.34 -2.52
CA ALA A 188 12.66 10.41 -1.60
C ALA A 188 11.47 11.21 -2.15
N PHE A 189 11.49 11.55 -3.44
CA PHE A 189 10.38 12.25 -4.10
C PHE A 189 9.10 11.39 -4.09
N LEU A 190 9.18 10.15 -4.56
CA LEU A 190 8.04 9.24 -4.64
C LEU A 190 7.44 8.91 -3.27
N ASN A 191 8.26 8.73 -2.23
CA ASN A 191 7.76 8.52 -0.88
C ASN A 191 7.20 9.79 -0.23
N SER A 192 7.63 10.98 -0.67
CA SER A 192 6.99 12.24 -0.27
C SER A 192 5.58 12.35 -0.87
N VAL A 193 5.42 11.95 -2.14
CA VAL A 193 4.10 11.84 -2.78
C VAL A 193 3.23 10.80 -2.04
N ALA A 194 3.78 9.61 -1.74
CA ALA A 194 3.06 8.59 -0.97
C ALA A 194 2.62 9.11 0.41
N PHE A 195 3.47 9.85 1.11
CA PHE A 195 3.13 10.46 2.40
C PHE A 195 1.94 11.41 2.29
N LEU A 196 1.91 12.29 1.28
CA LEU A 196 0.77 13.20 1.05
C LEU A 196 -0.51 12.42 0.73
N LEU A 197 -0.41 11.36 -0.06
CA LEU A 197 -1.55 10.49 -0.37
C LEU A 197 -2.06 9.76 0.87
N PHE A 198 -1.20 9.30 1.78
CA PHE A 198 -1.63 8.72 3.04
C PHE A 198 -2.42 9.70 3.91
N LEU A 199 -1.98 10.96 3.99
CA LEU A 199 -2.74 12.00 4.70
C LEU A 199 -4.11 12.21 4.07
N ALA A 200 -4.17 12.29 2.74
CA ALA A 200 -5.42 12.41 2.01
C ALA A 200 -6.35 11.20 2.22
N GLN A 201 -5.79 9.98 2.25
CA GLN A 201 -6.54 8.76 2.51
C GLN A 201 -7.20 8.71 3.89
N GLY A 202 -6.58 9.31 4.91
CA GLY A 202 -7.20 9.45 6.23
C GLY A 202 -8.51 10.22 6.19
N MET A 203 -8.60 11.23 5.32
CA MET A 203 -9.81 12.03 5.12
C MET A 203 -10.79 11.35 4.16
N THR A 204 -10.32 10.89 2.99
CA THR A 204 -11.19 10.31 1.96
C THR A 204 -11.75 8.95 2.38
N GLY A 205 -11.01 8.18 3.19
CA GLY A 205 -11.48 6.91 3.73
C GLY A 205 -12.61 7.10 4.75
N ALA A 206 -12.50 8.09 5.63
CA ALA A 206 -13.58 8.44 6.56
C ALA A 206 -14.84 8.89 5.79
N ARG A 207 -14.68 9.75 4.77
CA ARG A 207 -15.80 10.17 3.89
C ARG A 207 -16.44 8.97 3.20
N ASP A 208 -15.66 8.11 2.56
CA ASP A 208 -16.20 6.99 1.79
C ASP A 208 -16.92 5.98 2.71
N LEU A 209 -16.47 5.77 3.96
CA LEU A 209 -17.21 4.99 4.96
C LEU A 209 -18.58 5.61 5.27
N PHE A 210 -18.66 6.94 5.46
CA PHE A 210 -19.94 7.62 5.66
C PHE A 210 -20.85 7.46 4.44
N GLU A 211 -20.35 7.64 3.23
CA GLU A 211 -21.17 7.52 2.03
C GLU A 211 -21.64 6.08 1.79
N ILE A 212 -20.79 5.07 1.97
CA ILE A 212 -21.19 3.66 1.87
C ILE A 212 -22.28 3.33 2.91
N ALA A 213 -22.18 3.89 4.12
CA ALA A 213 -23.20 3.72 5.16
C ALA A 213 -24.52 4.45 4.84
N LEU A 214 -24.46 5.64 4.22
CA LEU A 214 -25.64 6.43 3.87
C LEU A 214 -26.39 5.86 2.65
N TYR A 215 -25.68 5.32 1.66
CA TYR A 215 -26.30 4.66 0.50
C TYR A 215 -26.97 3.31 0.84
N LYS A 216 -26.86 2.85 2.10
CA LYS A 216 -27.50 1.65 2.63
C LYS A 216 -28.87 1.89 3.29
N THR A 217 -29.43 3.11 3.30
CA THR A 217 -30.79 3.32 3.83
C THR A 217 -31.86 2.64 2.94
N PRO A 218 -32.91 2.10 3.57
CA PRO A 218 -33.35 0.69 3.52
C PRO A 218 -33.93 0.20 2.19
#